data_AF-A0A2I1DP53-F1
#
_entry.id   AF-A0A2I1DP53-F1
#
_cell.length_a   1.000
_cell.length_b   1.000
_cell.length_c   1.000
_cell.angle_alpha   90.00
_cell.angle_beta   90.00
_cell.angle_gamma   90.00
#
_symmetry.space_group_name_H-M   'P 1'
#
loop_
_entity.id
_entity.type
_entity.pdbx_description
1 polymer ?
#
loop_
_entity_poly.entity_id
_entity_poly.type
_entity_poly.pdbx_seq_one_letter_code
_entity_poly.pdbx_strand_id
1 'polypeptide(L)'
;MSGHFPFSGKANRVSVFAFFEAHNWSLEAQEKYLEEWYKWAKDYVMNDPDLKAAKGVLFAGDHFGTHAGHDFHLHGYAVATRMLDLGELIKGNILPKLDSDMMHALEHDHEEWIAAANEVAASHPRAEVPEIGRYRHV
;
A
#
# COMPACT_ATOMS: atom_id res chain seq x y z
N MET A 1 -17.99 10.96 0.44
CA MET A 1 -17.21 10.52 -0.74
C MET A 1 -16.08 9.67 -0.19
N SER A 2 -15.81 8.49 -0.76
CA SER A 2 -14.65 7.69 -0.34
C SER A 2 -13.40 8.25 -1.03
N GLY A 3 -12.35 8.58 -0.27
CA GLY A 3 -11.08 9.04 -0.84
C GLY A 3 -10.53 8.13 -1.94
N HIS A 4 -9.82 8.73 -2.90
CA HIS A 4 -9.19 8.04 -4.03
C HIS A 4 -7.87 7.37 -3.60
N PHE A 5 -7.98 6.23 -2.92
CA PHE A 5 -6.84 5.40 -2.50
C PHE A 5 -6.56 4.28 -3.52
N PRO A 6 -5.33 3.73 -3.59
CA PRO A 6 -4.97 2.71 -4.60
C PRO A 6 -5.71 1.37 -4.43
N PHE A 7 -6.33 1.15 -3.27
CA PHE A 7 -7.18 -0.01 -2.95
C PHE A 7 -8.69 0.32 -2.92
N SER A 8 -9.07 1.57 -3.21
CA SER A 8 -10.48 1.97 -3.35
C SER A 8 -11.11 1.34 -4.60
N GLY A 9 -12.43 1.12 -4.59
CA GLY A 9 -13.15 0.54 -5.74
C GLY A 9 -12.88 -0.97 -5.93
N LYS A 10 -12.91 -1.46 -7.18
CA LYS A 10 -12.64 -2.87 -7.52
C LYS A 10 -11.13 -3.12 -7.73
N ALA A 11 -10.34 -2.76 -6.71
CA ALA A 11 -8.89 -2.90 -6.76
C ALA A 11 -8.45 -4.37 -6.79
N ASN A 12 -7.33 -4.62 -7.45
CA ASN A 12 -6.60 -5.88 -7.43
C ASN A 12 -5.09 -5.59 -7.53
N ARG A 13 -4.24 -6.63 -7.47
CA ARG A 13 -2.78 -6.43 -7.48
C ARG A 13 -2.28 -5.65 -8.70
N VAL A 14 -2.96 -5.79 -9.84
CA VAL A 14 -2.60 -5.11 -11.10
C VAL A 14 -2.96 -3.63 -11.03
N SER A 15 -4.12 -3.26 -10.46
CA SER A 15 -4.49 -1.85 -10.32
C SER A 15 -3.61 -1.12 -9.31
N VAL A 16 -3.24 -1.78 -8.20
CA VAL A 16 -2.30 -1.22 -7.22
C VAL A 16 -0.93 -1.03 -7.85
N PHE A 17 -0.47 -2.01 -8.63
CA PHE A 17 0.80 -1.87 -9.34
C PHE A 17 0.76 -0.77 -10.41
N ALA A 18 -0.33 -0.65 -11.16
CA ALA A 18 -0.50 0.41 -12.15
C ALA A 18 -0.45 1.81 -11.50
N PHE A 19 -0.95 1.96 -10.27
CA PHE A 19 -0.76 3.17 -9.47
C PHE A 19 0.73 3.45 -9.21
N PHE A 20 1.50 2.45 -8.75
CA PHE A 20 2.95 2.61 -8.57
C PHE A 20 3.69 2.96 -9.87
N GLU A 21 3.27 2.36 -11.00
CA GLU A 21 3.85 2.66 -12.31
C GLU A 21 3.51 4.07 -12.79
N ALA A 22 2.31 4.56 -12.53
CA ALA A 22 1.92 5.94 -12.86
C ALA A 22 2.76 6.99 -12.13
N HIS A 23 3.23 6.64 -10.93
CA HIS A 23 4.17 7.47 -10.15
C HIS A 23 5.66 7.18 -10.45
N ASN A 24 5.95 6.22 -11.33
CA ASN A 24 7.31 5.74 -11.63
C ASN A 24 8.13 5.37 -10.38
N TRP A 25 7.48 4.78 -9.37
CA TRP A 25 8.14 4.46 -8.11
C TRP A 25 9.08 3.26 -8.23
N SER A 26 10.30 3.44 -7.70
CA SER A 26 11.22 2.35 -7.40
C SER A 26 10.67 1.44 -6.29
N LEU A 27 11.29 0.28 -6.08
CA LEU A 27 10.86 -0.64 -5.01
C LEU A 27 10.88 0.04 -3.64
N GLU A 28 11.92 0.81 -3.36
CA GLU A 28 12.08 1.53 -2.09
C GLU A 28 10.97 2.57 -1.88
N ALA A 29 10.59 3.31 -2.92
CA ALA A 29 9.47 4.24 -2.86
C ALA A 29 8.12 3.53 -2.61
N GLN A 30 7.92 2.36 -3.22
CA GLN A 30 6.73 1.53 -2.98
C GLN A 30 6.70 0.99 -1.55
N GLU A 31 7.83 0.52 -1.02
CA GLU A 31 7.95 0.03 0.36
C GLU A 31 7.68 1.16 1.36
N LYS A 32 8.28 2.34 1.14
CA LYS A 32 8.01 3.53 1.95
C LYS A 32 6.52 3.89 2.00
N TYR A 33 5.86 3.89 0.85
CA TYR A 33 4.43 4.15 0.76
C TYR A 33 3.58 3.10 1.51
N LEU A 34 3.94 1.82 1.39
CA LEU A 34 3.29 0.73 2.13
C LEU A 34 3.48 0.87 3.65
N GLU A 35 4.66 1.28 4.10
CA GLU A 35 4.98 1.48 5.52
C GLU A 35 4.08 2.54 6.18
N GLU A 36 3.85 3.67 5.50
CA GLU A 36 2.97 4.72 6.02
C GLU A 36 1.54 4.22 6.21
N TRP A 37 1.01 3.53 5.20
CA TRP A 37 -0.31 2.89 5.31
C TRP A 37 -0.37 1.85 6.41
N TYR A 38 0.67 1.03 6.56
CA TYR A 38 0.75 0.01 7.60
C TYR A 38 0.71 0.63 8.99
N LYS A 39 1.54 1.67 9.21
CA LYS A 39 1.60 2.39 10.47
C LYS A 39 0.27 3.05 10.79
N TRP A 40 -0.31 3.78 9.84
CA TRP A 40 -1.59 4.43 10.02
C TRP A 40 -2.71 3.44 10.37
N ALA A 41 -2.81 2.33 9.62
CA ALA A 41 -3.83 1.31 9.87
C ALA A 41 -3.63 0.61 11.21
N LYS A 42 -2.36 0.34 11.58
CA LYS A 42 -2.01 -0.24 12.87
C LYS A 42 -2.42 0.68 14.01
N ASP A 43 -2.07 1.96 13.93
CA ASP A 43 -2.39 2.95 14.96
C ASP A 43 -3.90 3.09 15.13
N TYR A 44 -4.66 3.13 14.03
CA TYR A 44 -6.13 3.16 14.09
C TYR A 44 -6.70 1.91 14.78
N VAL A 45 -6.27 0.71 14.35
CA VAL A 45 -6.75 -0.57 14.91
C VAL A 45 -6.39 -0.71 16.39
N MET A 46 -5.20 -0.26 16.81
CA MET A 46 -4.75 -0.40 18.18
C MET A 46 -5.40 0.59 19.15
N ASN A 47 -5.96 1.69 18.63
CA ASN A 47 -6.67 2.72 19.40
C ASN A 47 -8.19 2.49 19.46
N ASP A 48 -8.77 1.71 18.56
CA ASP A 48 -10.18 1.29 18.59
C ASP A 48 -10.34 -0.05 19.34
N PRO A 49 -11.05 -0.10 20.49
CA PRO A 49 -11.15 -1.32 21.30
C PRO A 49 -11.71 -2.55 20.55
N ASP A 50 -12.71 -2.34 19.70
CA ASP A 50 -13.38 -3.42 18.97
C ASP A 50 -12.48 -3.95 17.84
N LEU A 51 -11.85 -3.05 17.09
CA LEU A 51 -10.91 -3.42 16.04
C LEU A 51 -9.66 -4.07 16.64
N LYS A 52 -9.16 -3.58 17.77
CA LYS A 52 -8.03 -4.18 18.46
C LYS A 52 -8.33 -5.62 18.85
N ALA A 53 -9.50 -5.87 19.44
CA ALA A 53 -9.92 -7.21 19.84
C ALA A 53 -10.06 -8.16 18.62
N ALA A 54 -10.59 -7.66 17.50
CA ALA A 54 -10.87 -8.49 16.32
C ALA A 54 -9.69 -8.65 15.35
N LYS A 55 -8.85 -7.62 15.20
CA LYS A 55 -7.85 -7.47 14.13
C LYS A 55 -6.45 -7.14 14.62
N GLY A 56 -6.28 -6.79 15.90
CA GLY A 56 -4.97 -6.41 16.45
C GLY A 56 -3.90 -7.50 16.28
N VAL A 57 -4.29 -8.78 16.28
CA VAL A 57 -3.37 -9.92 16.07
C VAL A 57 -2.69 -9.88 14.70
N LEU A 58 -3.35 -9.27 13.70
CA LEU A 58 -2.82 -9.15 12.34
C LEU A 58 -1.62 -8.18 12.26
N PHE A 59 -1.41 -7.35 13.29
CA PHE A 59 -0.32 -6.38 13.41
C PHE A 59 0.77 -6.82 14.40
N ALA A 60 0.75 -8.08 14.84
CA ALA A 60 1.72 -8.62 15.80
C ALA A 60 3.10 -8.93 15.18
N GLY A 61 3.19 -9.02 13.85
CA GLY A 61 4.44 -9.20 13.12
C GLY A 61 4.96 -7.92 12.46
N ASP A 62 6.11 -8.04 11.80
CA ASP A 62 6.75 -6.92 11.08
C ASP A 62 6.09 -6.64 9.72
N HIS A 63 5.20 -7.53 9.25
CA HIS A 63 4.54 -7.43 7.96
C HIS A 63 3.05 -7.83 8.04
N PHE A 64 2.21 -7.11 7.29
CA PHE A 64 0.79 -7.42 7.14
C PHE A 64 0.52 -8.33 5.93
N GLY A 65 -0.43 -9.25 6.07
CA GLY A 65 -0.96 -10.07 4.98
C GLY A 65 -0.39 -11.48 4.89
N THR A 66 -1.11 -12.36 4.19
CA THR A 66 -0.76 -13.78 3.99
C THR A 66 0.40 -13.98 3.02
N HIS A 67 0.77 -12.94 2.28
CA HIS A 67 1.87 -12.93 1.31
C HIS A 67 3.17 -12.29 1.85
N ALA A 68 3.22 -12.00 3.15
CA ALA A 68 4.42 -11.53 3.82
C ALA A 68 5.52 -12.62 3.84
N GLY A 69 6.47 -12.54 2.89
CA GLY A 69 7.69 -13.37 2.91
C GLY A 69 7.86 -14.36 1.75
N HIS A 70 6.91 -14.46 0.81
CA HIS A 70 7.02 -15.38 -0.33
C HIS A 70 7.03 -14.65 -1.68
N ASP A 71 8.23 -14.47 -2.26
CA ASP A 71 8.41 -13.81 -3.58
C ASP A 71 8.40 -14.81 -4.76
N PHE A 72 8.29 -16.12 -4.49
CA PHE A 72 8.47 -17.18 -5.48
C PHE A 72 7.49 -17.14 -6.67
N HIS A 73 6.37 -16.40 -6.58
CA HIS A 73 5.43 -16.21 -7.69
C HIS A 73 5.13 -14.73 -8.03
N LEU A 74 5.68 -13.77 -7.28
CA LEU A 74 5.17 -12.40 -7.30
C LEU A 74 5.83 -11.51 -8.35
N HIS A 75 6.90 -11.91 -9.05
CA HIS A 75 7.45 -11.19 -10.22
C HIS A 75 7.64 -9.66 -10.03
N GLY A 76 7.97 -9.19 -8.83
CA GLY A 76 8.08 -7.76 -8.52
C GLY A 76 6.76 -7.06 -8.12
N TYR A 77 5.67 -7.81 -7.96
CA TYR A 77 4.38 -7.37 -7.42
C TYR A 77 4.23 -7.60 -5.90
N ALA A 78 5.32 -7.93 -5.20
CA ALA A 78 5.26 -8.26 -3.77
C ALA A 78 4.67 -7.13 -2.94
N VAL A 79 5.13 -5.89 -3.16
CA VAL A 79 4.63 -4.70 -2.46
C VAL A 79 3.18 -4.40 -2.85
N ALA A 80 2.84 -4.47 -4.14
CA ALA A 80 1.46 -4.25 -4.61
C ALA A 80 0.47 -5.26 -4.01
N THR A 81 0.91 -6.50 -3.80
CA THR A 81 0.10 -7.56 -3.18
C THR A 81 -0.10 -7.29 -1.69
N ARG A 82 0.97 -6.95 -0.95
CA ARG A 82 0.87 -6.59 0.48
C ARG A 82 0.01 -5.34 0.68
N MET A 83 0.14 -4.36 -0.21
CA MET A 83 -0.68 -3.15 -0.20
C MET A 83 -2.15 -3.45 -0.48
N LEU A 84 -2.45 -4.41 -1.37
CA LEU A 84 -3.82 -4.88 -1.57
C LEU A 84 -4.37 -5.57 -0.32
N ASP A 85 -3.62 -6.52 0.27
CA ASP A 85 -4.04 -7.24 1.48
C ASP A 85 -4.35 -6.26 2.63
N LEU A 86 -3.47 -5.27 2.85
CA LEU A 86 -3.70 -4.20 3.82
C LEU A 86 -4.89 -3.32 3.44
N GLY A 87 -4.99 -2.94 2.17
CA GLY A 87 -6.07 -2.13 1.62
C GLY A 87 -7.44 -2.77 1.79
N GLU A 88 -7.55 -4.10 1.70
CA GLU A 88 -8.80 -4.83 1.95
C GLU A 88 -9.26 -4.70 3.41
N LEU A 89 -8.34 -4.80 4.38
CA LEU A 89 -8.63 -4.52 5.79
C LEU A 89 -9.10 -3.07 5.96
N ILE A 90 -8.34 -2.10 5.42
CA ILE A 90 -8.65 -0.67 5.57
C ILE A 90 -10.04 -0.38 5.00
N LYS A 91 -10.29 -0.79 3.76
CA LYS A 91 -11.55 -0.55 3.07
C LYS A 91 -12.73 -1.26 3.74
N GLY A 92 -12.55 -2.49 4.22
CA GLY A 92 -13.61 -3.31 4.78
C GLY A 92 -13.94 -2.97 6.24
N ASN A 93 -12.97 -2.48 7.02
CA ASN A 93 -13.09 -2.38 8.46
C ASN A 93 -12.81 -0.98 9.03
N ILE A 94 -12.00 -0.16 8.37
CA ILE A 94 -11.58 1.15 8.87
C ILE A 94 -12.36 2.28 8.19
N LEU A 95 -12.32 2.37 6.85
CA LEU A 95 -12.97 3.47 6.10
C LEU A 95 -14.45 3.67 6.45
N PRO A 96 -15.29 2.61 6.65
CA PRO A 96 -16.69 2.80 7.01
C PRO A 96 -16.92 3.44 8.39
N LYS A 97 -15.89 3.48 9.25
CA LYS A 97 -15.95 4.05 10.60
C LYS A 97 -15.45 5.49 10.67
N LEU A 98 -14.83 6.00 9.59
CA LEU A 98 -14.33 7.37 9.54
C LEU A 98 -15.49 8.35 9.33
N ASP A 99 -15.52 9.41 10.11
CA ASP A 99 -16.37 10.57 9.83
C ASP A 99 -15.76 11.46 8.73
N SER A 100 -16.44 12.56 8.40
CA SER A 100 -16.01 13.46 7.32
C SER A 100 -14.67 14.13 7.61
N ASP A 101 -14.43 14.54 8.86
CA ASP A 101 -13.21 15.26 9.23
C ASP A 101 -12.02 14.31 9.22
N MET A 102 -12.21 13.09 9.73
CA MET A 102 -11.22 12.02 9.66
C MET A 102 -10.92 11.60 8.21
N MET A 103 -11.93 11.57 7.33
CA MET A 103 -11.71 11.26 5.92
C MET A 103 -10.88 12.35 5.23
N HIS A 104 -11.18 13.63 5.49
CA HIS A 104 -10.39 14.73 4.93
C HIS A 104 -8.95 14.77 5.47
N ALA A 105 -8.76 14.48 6.76
CA ALA A 105 -7.43 14.32 7.33
C ALA A 105 -6.66 13.18 6.63
N LEU A 106 -7.32 12.04 6.41
CA LEU A 106 -6.71 10.91 5.70
C LEU A 106 -6.38 11.25 4.24
N GLU A 107 -7.22 12.01 3.54
CA GLU A 107 -6.94 12.47 2.19
C GLU A 107 -5.68 13.36 2.16
N HIS A 108 -5.53 14.24 3.16
CA HIS A 108 -4.35 15.08 3.30
C HIS A 108 -3.08 14.25 3.61
N ASP A 109 -3.14 13.38 4.62
CA ASP A 109 -2.03 12.48 4.96
C ASP A 109 -1.61 11.64 3.75
N HIS A 110 -2.58 11.15 2.97
CA HIS A 110 -2.32 10.38 1.76
C HIS A 110 -1.56 11.17 0.69
N GLU A 111 -1.87 12.45 0.49
CA GLU A 111 -1.11 13.32 -0.43
C GLU A 111 0.33 13.50 0.05
N GLU A 112 0.54 13.66 1.35
CA GLU A 112 1.89 13.75 1.94
C GLU A 112 2.69 12.46 1.75
N TRP A 113 2.06 11.29 1.92
CA TRP A 113 2.71 10.00 1.70
C TRP A 113 3.10 9.79 0.22
N ILE A 114 2.25 10.24 -0.71
CA ILE A 114 2.58 10.25 -2.14
C ILE A 114 3.79 11.16 -2.40
N ALA A 115 3.82 12.37 -1.84
CA ALA A 115 4.91 13.30 -2.01
C ALA A 115 6.23 12.73 -1.46
N ALA A 116 6.21 12.16 -0.24
CA ALA A 116 7.39 11.53 0.35
C ALA A 116 7.91 10.35 -0.48
N ALA A 117 7.02 9.51 -1.02
CA ALA A 117 7.41 8.42 -1.91
C ALA A 117 7.99 8.93 -3.24
N ASN A 118 7.47 10.04 -3.79
CA ASN A 118 8.05 10.68 -4.98
C ASN A 118 9.48 11.20 -4.70
N GLU A 119 9.74 11.74 -3.51
CA GLU A 119 11.10 12.18 -3.11
C GLU A 119 12.08 10.99 -3.00
N VAL A 120 11.61 9.86 -2.47
CA VAL A 120 12.39 8.61 -2.46
C VAL A 120 12.64 8.14 -3.90
N ALA A 121 11.64 8.17 -4.78
CA ALA A 121 11.81 7.79 -6.17
C ALA A 121 12.77 8.74 -6.94
N ALA A 122 12.82 10.02 -6.57
CA ALA A 122 13.76 10.97 -7.16
C ALA A 122 15.22 10.71 -6.72
N SER A 123 15.44 10.28 -5.47
CA SER A 123 16.78 9.94 -4.96
C SER A 123 17.23 8.52 -5.33
N HIS A 124 16.27 7.61 -5.50
CA HIS A 124 16.48 6.21 -5.85
C HIS A 124 15.61 5.85 -7.07
N PRO A 125 15.97 6.33 -8.27
CA PRO A 125 15.16 6.13 -9.46
C PRO A 125 15.04 4.65 -9.82
N ARG A 126 13.88 4.25 -10.36
CA ARG A 126 13.68 2.91 -10.92
C ARG A 126 14.74 2.69 -12.00
N ALA A 127 15.43 1.55 -11.95
CA ALA A 127 16.39 1.18 -12.98
C ALA A 127 15.71 1.22 -14.35
N GLU A 128 16.41 1.76 -15.35
CA GLU A 128 15.89 1.80 -16.71
C GLU A 128 15.49 0.40 -17.18
N VAL A 129 14.37 0.32 -17.88
CA VAL A 129 13.94 -0.94 -18.48
C VAL A 129 15.04 -1.34 -19.47
N PRO A 130 15.60 -2.56 -19.38
CA PRO A 130 16.68 -2.96 -20.27
C PRO A 130 16.27 -2.78 -21.74
N GLU A 131 17.20 -2.24 -22.53
CA GLU A 131 17.02 -1.87 -23.94
C GLU A 131 16.53 -3.04 -24.81
N ILE A 132 16.83 -4.27 -24.39
CA ILE A 132 16.30 -5.50 -24.97
C ILE A 132 15.18 -5.99 -24.05
N GLY A 133 13.94 -5.81 -24.49
CA GLY A 133 12.74 -6.09 -23.71
C GLY A 133 12.77 -7.46 -23.04
N ARG A 134 12.28 -7.49 -21.78
CA ARG A 134 12.14 -8.66 -20.88
C ARG A 134 11.40 -9.89 -21.46
N TYR A 135 11.04 -9.91 -22.74
CA TYR A 135 10.26 -10.94 -23.43
C TYR A 135 11.02 -11.71 -24.52
N ARG A 136 12.28 -12.09 -24.29
CA ARG A 136 12.82 -13.26 -24.98
C ARG A 136 12.83 -14.42 -23.99
N HIS A 137 11.86 -15.33 -24.14
CA HIS A 137 12.04 -16.71 -23.73
C HIS A 137 13.37 -17.19 -24.33
N VAL A 138 14.29 -17.66 -23.49
CA VAL A 138 15.43 -18.48 -23.91
C VAL A 138 15.14 -19.89 -23.47
#